data_AF-A0A167FN75-F1
#
_entry.id   AF-A0A167FN75-F1
#
_cell.length_a   1.000
_cell.length_b   1.000
_cell.length_c   1.000
_cell.angle_alpha   90.00
_cell.angle_beta   90.00
_cell.angle_gamma   90.00
#
_symmetry.space_group_name_H-M   'P 1'
#
loop_
_entity.id
_entity.type
_entity.pdbx_description
1 polymer ?
#
loop_
_entity_poly.entity_id
_entity_poly.type
_entity_poly.pdbx_seq_one_letter_code
_entity_poly.pdbx_strand_id
1 'polypeptide(L)'
;IFCTESFRIPFAGREAVSCFDTSGAVTAESLVVEGAIGMALSVNPRKLDPIMEAGSDTTWYLSAGRALVPLDEGDLVGDPMEKSAVEAMVRKMSKGAQNHTTAA
;
A
#
# COMPACT_ATOMS: atom_id res chain seq x y z
N ILE A 1 18.97 -8.84 -17.35
CA ILE A 1 18.42 -10.02 -18.05
C ILE A 1 19.55 -11.03 -18.20
N PHE A 2 19.52 -12.10 -17.40
CA PHE A 2 20.49 -13.20 -17.47
C PHE A 2 19.84 -14.38 -18.20
N CYS A 3 20.57 -15.03 -19.11
CA CYS A 3 20.04 -16.12 -19.93
C CYS A 3 20.92 -17.35 -19.76
N THR A 4 20.34 -18.45 -19.30
CA THR A 4 21.02 -19.75 -19.18
C THR A 4 21.01 -20.53 -20.50
N GLU A 5 20.11 -20.18 -21.42
CA GLU A 5 19.87 -20.90 -22.68
C GLU A 5 19.88 -19.95 -23.88
N SER A 6 21.08 -19.53 -24.29
CA SER A 6 21.27 -18.51 -25.33
C SER A 6 20.65 -18.87 -26.69
N PHE A 7 20.42 -20.15 -26.98
CA PHE A 7 19.76 -20.58 -28.21
C PHE A 7 18.28 -20.16 -28.29
N ARG A 8 17.66 -19.74 -27.19
CA ARG A 8 16.28 -19.20 -27.20
C ARG A 8 16.20 -17.76 -27.72
N ILE A 9 17.32 -17.01 -27.71
CA ILE A 9 17.36 -15.59 -28.08
C ILE A 9 16.81 -15.34 -29.50
N PRO A 10 17.14 -16.12 -30.54
CA PRO A 10 16.59 -15.90 -31.89
C PRO A 10 15.09 -16.16 -32.01
N PHE A 11 14.48 -16.92 -31.09
CA PHE A 11 13.05 -17.24 -31.12
C PHE A 11 12.18 -16.08 -30.64
N ALA A 12 12.68 -15.27 -29.70
CA ALA A 12 11.95 -14.13 -29.13
C ALA A 12 11.51 -13.08 -30.18
N GLY A 13 12.22 -12.98 -31.30
CA GLY A 13 11.86 -12.06 -32.40
C GLY A 13 10.72 -12.53 -33.31
N ARG A 14 10.18 -13.74 -33.10
CA ARG A 14 9.13 -14.34 -33.94
C ARG A 14 7.83 -14.63 -33.19
N GLU A 15 7.72 -14.19 -31.94
CA GLU A 15 6.52 -14.36 -31.12
C GLU A 15 5.41 -13.40 -31.59
N ALA A 16 4.23 -13.95 -31.86
CA ALA A 16 3.05 -13.17 -32.27
C ALA A 16 2.08 -12.88 -31.10
N VAL A 17 2.20 -13.64 -30.01
CA VAL A 17 1.34 -13.54 -28.82
C VAL A 17 2.24 -13.62 -27.59
N SER A 18 2.00 -12.73 -26.62
CA SER A 18 2.68 -12.74 -25.33
C SER A 18 1.65 -12.91 -24.22
N CYS A 19 1.87 -13.92 -23.37
CA CYS A 19 1.04 -14.19 -22.22
C CYS A 19 1.68 -13.53 -20.99
N PHE A 20 0.91 -12.71 -20.28
CA PHE A 20 1.35 -12.09 -19.04
C PHE A 20 0.66 -12.78 -17.86
N ASP A 21 1.46 -13.15 -16.86
CA ASP A 21 0.93 -13.40 -15.53
C ASP A 21 0.64 -12.07 -14.83
N THR A 22 -0.32 -12.04 -13.90
CA THR A 22 -0.74 -10.78 -13.26
C THR A 22 0.14 -10.44 -12.05
N SER A 23 0.07 -11.24 -10.99
CA SER A 23 0.77 -10.98 -9.73
C SER A 23 2.26 -11.18 -9.88
N GLY A 24 3.07 -10.21 -9.45
CA GLY A 24 4.53 -10.26 -9.53
C GLY A 24 5.12 -9.95 -10.92
N ALA A 25 4.28 -9.80 -11.94
CA ALA A 25 4.69 -9.44 -13.31
C ALA A 25 4.04 -8.14 -13.81
N VAL A 26 2.70 -8.05 -13.81
CA VAL A 26 1.97 -6.83 -14.20
C VAL A 26 1.67 -5.96 -12.98
N THR A 27 1.22 -6.58 -11.89
CA THR A 27 0.95 -5.89 -10.62
C THR A 27 1.97 -6.31 -9.57
N ALA A 28 2.31 -5.39 -8.65
CA ALA A 28 3.06 -5.75 -7.47
C ALA A 28 2.27 -6.75 -6.62
N GLU A 29 2.99 -7.59 -5.86
CA GLU A 29 2.39 -8.51 -4.89
C GLU A 29 2.02 -7.81 -3.57
N SER A 30 2.51 -6.59 -3.38
CA SER A 30 2.17 -5.76 -2.23
C SER A 30 0.89 -4.99 -2.46
N LEU A 31 0.03 -5.01 -1.44
CA LEU A 31 -1.21 -4.23 -1.44
C LEU A 31 -0.91 -2.80 -0.95
N VAL A 32 -1.47 -1.82 -1.64
CA VAL A 32 -1.40 -0.41 -1.28
C VAL A 32 -2.81 0.15 -1.12
N VAL A 33 -2.99 1.05 -0.14
CA VAL A 33 -4.28 1.69 0.09
C VAL A 33 -4.38 2.95 -0.76
N GLU A 34 -5.30 2.94 -1.73
CA GLU A 34 -5.57 4.08 -2.61
C GLU A 34 -6.41 5.17 -1.94
N GLY A 35 -7.38 4.79 -1.09
CA GLY A 35 -8.25 5.73 -0.41
C GLY A 35 -9.49 5.06 0.18
N ALA A 36 -10.40 5.89 0.70
CA ALA A 36 -11.68 5.45 1.25
C ALA A 36 -12.85 6.18 0.58
N ILE A 37 -14.01 5.54 0.51
CA ILE A 37 -15.27 6.14 0.03
C ILE A 37 -16.20 6.44 1.20
N GLY A 38 -17.21 7.27 0.97
CA GLY A 38 -18.24 7.57 1.98
C GLY A 38 -17.74 8.45 3.13
N MET A 39 -16.55 9.02 3.00
CA MET A 39 -16.11 10.14 3.82
C MET A 39 -16.90 11.38 3.43
N ALA A 40 -17.22 12.25 4.40
CA ALA A 40 -18.05 13.44 4.21
C ALA A 40 -17.48 14.49 3.22
N LEU A 41 -16.35 14.18 2.56
CA LEU A 41 -15.61 15.05 1.65
C LEU A 41 -16.07 14.94 0.20
N SER A 42 -16.75 13.86 -0.21
CA SER A 42 -17.16 13.65 -1.59
C SER A 42 -18.65 13.35 -1.74
N VAL A 43 -19.30 14.10 -2.64
CA VAL A 43 -20.68 13.85 -3.11
C VAL A 43 -20.74 12.70 -4.12
N ASN A 44 -19.60 12.35 -4.74
CA ASN A 44 -19.52 11.26 -5.71
C ASN A 44 -19.21 9.93 -5.00
N PRO A 45 -20.10 8.93 -5.07
CA PRO A 45 -19.94 7.65 -4.37
C PRO A 45 -18.81 6.77 -4.94
N ARG A 46 -18.24 7.12 -6.11
CA ARG A 46 -17.13 6.39 -6.75
C ARG A 46 -15.77 7.06 -6.58
N LYS A 47 -15.73 8.26 -5.99
CA LYS A 47 -14.48 8.98 -5.75
C LYS A 47 -13.84 8.43 -4.48
N LEU A 48 -12.61 7.94 -4.61
CA LEU A 48 -11.77 7.61 -3.47
C LEU A 48 -11.20 8.92 -2.91
N ASP A 49 -11.48 9.19 -1.64
CA ASP A 49 -10.87 10.29 -0.91
C ASP A 49 -9.60 9.78 -0.21
N PRO A 50 -8.56 10.61 -0.10
CA PRO A 50 -7.34 10.23 0.59
C PRO A 50 -7.64 9.82 2.03
N ILE A 51 -7.18 8.64 2.45
CA ILE A 51 -7.35 8.15 3.83
C ILE A 51 -6.76 9.10 4.88
N MET A 52 -5.83 9.95 4.44
CA MET A 52 -5.17 11.00 5.19
C MET A 52 -6.14 12.11 5.63
N GLU A 53 -7.21 12.32 4.89
CA GLU A 53 -8.24 13.33 5.17
C GLU A 53 -9.39 12.74 5.99
N ALA A 54 -9.28 11.48 6.42
CA ALA A 54 -10.26 10.85 7.27
C ALA A 54 -10.43 11.61 8.60
N GLY A 55 -11.69 11.70 9.05
CA GLY A 55 -12.02 12.24 10.36
C GLY A 55 -11.46 11.41 11.51
N SER A 56 -11.54 11.95 12.72
CA SER A 56 -11.07 11.28 13.94
C SER A 56 -11.66 9.89 14.09
N ASP A 57 -12.97 9.75 13.91
CA ASP A 57 -13.70 8.51 14.19
C ASP A 57 -13.27 7.38 13.24
N THR A 58 -13.11 7.70 11.95
CA THR A 58 -12.59 6.77 10.95
C THR A 58 -11.13 6.39 11.24
N THR A 59 -10.32 7.36 11.68
CA THR A 59 -8.92 7.12 12.06
C THR A 59 -8.82 6.20 13.27
N TRP A 60 -9.64 6.42 14.30
CA TRP A 60 -9.71 5.60 15.51
C TRP A 60 -10.18 4.19 15.20
N TYR A 61 -11.25 4.05 14.43
CA TYR A 61 -11.78 2.74 14.04
C TYR A 61 -10.72 1.91 13.31
N LEU A 62 -10.05 2.52 12.33
CA LEU A 62 -9.01 1.84 11.56
C LEU A 62 -7.77 1.56 12.40
N SER A 63 -7.44 2.37 13.41
CA SER A 63 -6.28 2.12 14.29
C SER A 63 -6.57 1.04 15.35
N ALA A 64 -7.77 1.03 15.93
CA ALA A 64 -8.11 0.13 17.04
C ALA A 64 -8.64 -1.24 16.58
N GLY A 65 -9.28 -1.32 15.41
CA GLY A 65 -9.94 -2.53 14.91
C GLY A 65 -9.03 -3.50 14.15
N ARG A 66 -7.83 -3.79 14.66
CA ARG A 66 -6.83 -4.61 13.95
C ARG A 66 -6.22 -5.66 14.87
N ALA A 67 -5.74 -6.77 14.30
CA ALA A 67 -5.06 -7.84 15.02
C ALA A 67 -3.52 -7.76 14.86
N LEU A 68 -3.00 -6.55 14.62
CA LEU A 68 -1.56 -6.32 14.44
C LEU A 68 -0.83 -6.31 15.78
N VAL A 69 0.33 -6.96 15.81
CA VAL A 69 1.18 -7.05 17.00
C VAL A 69 2.55 -6.42 16.69
N PRO A 70 2.95 -5.37 17.41
CA PRO A 70 4.30 -4.82 17.28
C PRO A 70 5.32 -5.75 17.96
N LEU A 71 6.47 -5.93 17.31
CA LEU A 71 7.62 -6.63 17.86
C LEU A 71 8.67 -5.63 18.35
N ASP A 72 9.58 -6.12 19.21
CA ASP A 72 10.62 -5.30 19.85
C ASP A 72 11.60 -4.65 18.87
N GLU A 73 11.75 -5.22 17.66
CA GLU A 73 12.63 -4.73 16.60
C GLU A 73 11.95 -3.68 15.70
N GLY A 74 10.73 -3.23 16.05
CA GLY A 74 9.97 -2.25 15.28
C GLY A 74 9.16 -2.84 14.12
N ASP A 75 9.23 -4.15 13.93
CA ASP A 75 8.43 -4.86 12.93
C ASP A 75 6.99 -5.07 13.42
N LEU A 76 6.04 -4.93 12.50
CA LEU A 76 4.63 -5.19 12.76
C LEU A 76 4.25 -6.55 12.17
N VAL A 77 3.67 -7.44 12.98
CA VAL A 77 3.20 -8.76 12.55
C VAL A 77 1.68 -8.80 12.48
N GLY A 78 1.15 -9.50 11.48
CA GLY A 78 -0.28 -9.66 11.25
C GLY A 78 -0.61 -9.74 9.77
N ASP A 79 -1.88 -9.56 9.43
CA ASP A 79 -2.37 -9.64 8.06
C ASP A 79 -1.78 -8.54 7.15
N PRO A 80 -1.32 -8.86 5.92
CA PRO A 80 -0.76 -7.87 5.01
C PRO A 80 -1.69 -6.70 4.69
N MET A 81 -3.01 -6.93 4.54
CA MET A 81 -3.97 -5.84 4.31
C MET A 81 -4.06 -4.92 5.52
N GLU A 82 -3.99 -5.50 6.72
CA GLU A 82 -3.97 -4.74 7.94
C GLU A 82 -2.67 -3.91 8.08
N LYS A 83 -1.51 -4.43 7.67
CA LYS A 83 -0.28 -3.64 7.69
C LYS A 83 -0.34 -2.47 6.71
N SER A 84 -0.77 -2.72 5.47
CA SER A 84 -0.86 -1.69 4.44
C SER A 84 -1.74 -0.51 4.83
N ALA A 85 -2.86 -0.73 5.54
CA ALA A 85 -3.69 0.38 5.98
C ALA A 85 -3.13 1.15 7.19
N VAL A 86 -2.31 0.54 8.06
CA VAL A 86 -1.55 1.31 9.07
C VAL A 86 -0.47 2.15 8.41
N GLU A 87 0.29 1.58 7.48
CA GLU A 87 1.34 2.30 6.74
C GLU A 87 0.78 3.50 5.98
N ALA A 88 -0.38 3.33 5.35
CA ALA A 88 -1.09 4.41 4.67
C ALA A 88 -1.47 5.56 5.61
N MET A 89 -1.81 5.28 6.87
CA MET A 89 -2.09 6.28 7.90
C MET A 89 -0.83 6.92 8.49
N VAL A 90 0.21 6.14 8.75
CA VAL A 90 1.47 6.64 9.34
C VAL A 90 2.18 7.63 8.41
N ARG A 91 1.94 7.54 7.10
CA ARG A 91 2.37 8.58 6.13
C ARG A 91 1.84 9.99 6.47
N LYS A 92 0.78 10.11 7.30
CA LYS A 92 0.26 11.37 7.92
C LYS A 92 1.14 11.87 9.05
N MET A 93 1.60 10.95 9.89
CA MET A 93 2.33 11.26 11.13
C MET A 93 3.75 11.78 10.82
N SER A 94 4.41 11.25 9.78
CA SER A 94 5.77 11.68 9.41
C SER A 94 5.83 13.12 8.88
N LYS A 95 4.79 13.62 8.19
CA LYS A 95 4.73 15.02 7.75
C LYS A 95 4.28 16.01 8.84
N GLY A 96 3.72 15.52 9.94
CA GLY A 96 3.31 16.34 11.10
C GLY A 96 4.38 16.45 12.20
N ALA A 97 5.31 15.50 12.26
CA ALA A 97 6.31 15.43 13.34
C ALA A 97 7.55 16.34 13.14
N GLN A 98 7.68 17.05 12.02
CA GLN A 98 8.81 17.98 11.83
C GLN A 98 8.61 19.37 12.49
N ASN A 99 7.43 19.68 13.06
CA ASN A 99 7.17 21.02 13.59
C ASN A 99 7.02 21.11 15.12
N HIS A 100 7.04 20.01 15.88
CA HIS A 100 6.90 20.06 17.34
C HIS A 100 7.63 18.93 18.06
N THR A 101 8.97 19.02 18.15
CA THR A 101 9.71 18.62 19.37
C THR A 101 11.15 19.14 19.29
N THR A 102 11.29 20.44 19.55
CA THR A 102 12.49 21.01 20.17
C THR A 102 11.99 22.03 21.18
N ALA A 103 11.59 21.55 22.36
CA ALA A 103 11.46 22.35 23.57
C ALA A 103 11.24 21.40 24.76
N ALA A 104 12.14 21.54 25.74
CA ALA A 104 12.23 20.87 27.04
C ALA A 104 12.83 19.45 27.04
#